data_AF-A0A8T7F1Q1-F1
#
_entry.id   AF-A0A8T7F1Q1-F1
#
_cell.length_a   1.000
_cell.length_b   1.000
_cell.length_c   1.000
_cell.angle_alpha   90.00
_cell.angle_beta   90.00
_cell.angle_gamma   90.00
#
_symmetry.space_group_name_H-M   'P 1'
#
loop_
_entity.id
_entity.type
_entity.pdbx_description
1 polymer ?
#
loop_
_entity_poly.entity_id
_entity_poly.type
_entity_poly.pdbx_seq_one_letter_code
_entity_poly.pdbx_strand_id
1 'polypeptide(L)'
;MASQSEITLAQIRARANSQSFTRGEQYFRQNAISSTVKRGNTIEADCTGSRSRPYHVKATLNETGIQNTACTCQYSYEGDCKHIVALLLHYLKRPNDFEERSSIENALQKRTKEELIKLIQTMVRHYPDLQALVDRPIPVTDSHLTPVNTTQFRKELRRTFESFGDYYDDHAATPIDVVDSITKSAEDFVDMGDWRSASAIYQAILDEFLDGNHEYLLDDEGELIESLNTAVEKLAACLGQSEILDSDTERRGIFTMLMRAFIWDTDYGGHGLADDAPDIVYKYAKPADISIIRDQLLAAQADHAKRPYYSNWGQEVYDQVLMELDTLDHVDPEVILERLRQNGQYYLLVIKLLDLKRLDEAFEVIKSHIQGNVDQTRVLYDLQQKGHEQVAIQQAEVWLNAGYNDFIADWLIGRLTINHDHERNLKWQLVRMNERPDIRYYVELKATAQALGNWDIMRPDLLKKLERGNHYDILIYAYLHDQDWDSAWAMLPKIESKPPNRYQWMALDFEIAKQSYIARPEKALPVYQKYVRIHISERNRQSYAEATAILKTLREIYKQLDDIEGWQHYINELRTEFRKLSAFQDELSKAKL
;
A
#
# COMPACT_ATOMS: atom_id res chain seq x y z
N MET A 1 -0.57 -46.11 -2.97
CA MET A 1 -0.72 -45.37 -1.70
C MET A 1 -0.34 -43.93 -2.01
N ALA A 2 -1.32 -43.04 -2.12
CA ALA A 2 -1.07 -41.64 -2.47
C ALA A 2 -0.38 -40.96 -1.29
N SER A 3 0.80 -40.38 -1.54
CA SER A 3 1.58 -39.60 -0.59
C SER A 3 0.71 -38.48 -0.01
N GLN A 4 0.47 -38.48 1.31
CA GLN A 4 -0.11 -37.32 1.97
C GLN A 4 0.87 -36.15 1.82
N SER A 5 0.43 -35.04 1.23
CA SER A 5 1.16 -33.77 1.25
C SER A 5 1.37 -33.34 2.71
N GLU A 6 2.58 -33.51 3.25
CA GLU A 6 2.91 -33.13 4.62
C GLU A 6 3.16 -31.62 4.68
N ILE A 7 2.14 -30.86 5.09
CA ILE A 7 2.36 -29.47 5.51
C ILE A 7 3.07 -29.45 6.87
N THR A 8 3.91 -28.45 7.13
CA THR A 8 4.64 -28.29 8.39
C THR A 8 4.19 -27.06 9.15
N LEU A 9 4.38 -27.06 10.48
CA LEU A 9 4.08 -25.89 11.31
C LEU A 9 4.89 -24.65 10.90
N ALA A 10 6.13 -24.84 10.45
CA ALA A 10 6.99 -23.77 9.97
C ALA A 10 6.42 -23.09 8.73
N GLN A 11 5.87 -23.86 7.79
CA GLN A 11 5.19 -23.32 6.60
C GLN A 11 3.94 -22.52 6.96
N ILE A 12 3.13 -23.00 7.92
CA ILE A 12 1.97 -22.24 8.41
C ILE A 12 2.42 -20.94 9.09
N ARG A 13 3.51 -20.98 9.88
CA ARG A 13 4.04 -19.82 10.60
C ARG A 13 4.62 -18.76 9.66
N ALA A 14 5.26 -19.17 8.57
CA ALA A 14 5.83 -18.26 7.57
C ALA A 14 4.77 -17.49 6.78
N ARG A 15 3.53 -18.00 6.72
CA ARG A 15 2.46 -17.41 5.91
C ARG A 15 1.64 -16.35 6.64
N ALA A 16 1.77 -16.22 7.95
CA ALA A 16 0.98 -15.26 8.74
C ALA A 16 1.86 -14.47 9.70
N ASN A 17 1.55 -13.19 9.90
CA ASN A 17 2.19 -12.40 10.94
C ASN A 17 1.93 -12.99 12.35
N SER A 18 2.72 -12.56 13.33
CA SER A 18 2.71 -13.11 14.69
C SER A 18 1.34 -13.01 15.37
N GLN A 19 0.58 -11.94 15.10
CA GLN A 19 -0.74 -11.71 15.68
C GLN A 19 -1.80 -12.63 15.06
N SER A 20 -1.86 -12.71 13.73
CA SER A 20 -2.77 -13.60 12.99
C SER A 20 -2.54 -15.06 13.33
N PHE A 21 -1.27 -15.48 13.44
CA PHE A 21 -0.96 -16.84 13.83
C PHE A 21 -1.42 -17.17 15.26
N THR A 22 -1.12 -16.29 16.23
CA THR A 22 -1.51 -16.49 17.63
C THR A 22 -3.02 -16.60 17.77
N ARG A 23 -3.77 -15.79 17.02
CA ARG A 23 -5.24 -15.87 16.97
C ARG A 23 -5.71 -17.14 16.27
N GLY A 24 -5.05 -17.57 15.19
CA GLY A 24 -5.37 -18.83 14.52
C GLY A 24 -5.20 -20.05 15.43
N GLU A 25 -4.14 -20.07 16.25
CA GLU A 25 -3.98 -21.10 17.29
C GLU A 25 -5.13 -21.12 18.30
N GLN A 26 -5.61 -19.93 18.70
CA GLN A 26 -6.75 -19.83 19.60
C GLN A 26 -8.03 -20.41 18.97
N TYR A 27 -8.31 -20.10 17.71
CA TYR A 27 -9.48 -20.62 16.98
C TYR A 27 -9.41 -22.14 16.80
N PHE A 28 -8.22 -22.68 16.50
CA PHE A 28 -8.00 -24.12 16.48
C PHE A 28 -8.27 -24.76 17.84
N ARG A 29 -7.74 -24.20 18.94
CA ARG A 29 -7.96 -24.70 20.32
C ARG A 29 -9.43 -24.62 20.75
N GLN A 30 -10.19 -23.67 20.19
CA GLN A 30 -11.62 -23.51 20.44
C GLN A 30 -12.50 -24.45 19.59
N ASN A 31 -11.92 -25.30 18.75
CA ASN A 31 -12.64 -26.14 17.77
C ASN A 31 -13.57 -25.31 16.86
N ALA A 32 -13.12 -24.14 16.41
CA ALA A 32 -13.92 -23.25 15.57
C ALA A 32 -14.12 -23.74 14.12
N ILE A 33 -13.42 -24.82 13.72
CA ILE A 33 -13.47 -25.40 12.38
C ILE A 33 -14.50 -26.54 12.33
N SER A 34 -15.41 -26.51 11.36
CA SER A 34 -16.44 -27.52 11.11
C SER A 34 -16.67 -27.71 9.60
N SER A 35 -17.53 -28.64 9.19
CA SER A 35 -17.81 -28.93 7.77
C SER A 35 -16.54 -29.24 6.94
N THR A 36 -15.57 -29.96 7.52
CA THR A 36 -14.27 -30.25 6.92
C THR A 36 -14.37 -31.22 5.75
N VAL A 37 -13.97 -30.77 4.56
CA VAL A 37 -14.01 -31.54 3.32
C VAL A 37 -12.65 -31.48 2.63
N LYS A 38 -12.20 -32.62 2.08
CA LYS A 38 -11.05 -32.69 1.19
C LYS A 38 -11.49 -33.10 -0.22
N ARG A 39 -11.13 -32.31 -1.22
CA ARG A 39 -11.38 -32.55 -2.65
C ARG A 39 -10.05 -32.58 -3.40
N GLY A 40 -9.51 -33.77 -3.63
CA GLY A 40 -8.17 -33.92 -4.21
C GLY A 40 -7.12 -33.28 -3.30
N ASN A 41 -6.43 -32.24 -3.78
CA ASN A 41 -5.43 -31.51 -3.02
C ASN A 41 -5.97 -30.28 -2.27
N THR A 42 -7.28 -30.00 -2.37
CA THR A 42 -7.90 -28.85 -1.72
C THR A 42 -8.61 -29.28 -0.44
N ILE A 43 -8.37 -28.56 0.65
CA ILE A 43 -9.08 -28.69 1.92
C ILE A 43 -9.98 -27.48 2.14
N GLU A 44 -11.21 -27.72 2.57
CA GLU A 44 -12.27 -26.73 2.78
C GLU A 44 -12.89 -26.94 4.16
N ALA A 45 -13.27 -25.86 4.84
CA ALA A 45 -14.04 -25.93 6.08
C ALA A 45 -14.76 -24.61 6.38
N ASP A 46 -15.73 -24.68 7.29
CA ASP A 46 -16.38 -23.52 7.87
C ASP A 46 -15.72 -23.15 9.20
N CYS A 47 -15.38 -21.87 9.38
CA CYS A 47 -14.78 -21.33 10.59
C CYS A 47 -15.77 -20.42 11.32
N THR A 48 -16.26 -20.84 12.49
CA THR A 48 -17.09 -20.00 13.36
C THR A 48 -16.26 -18.85 13.94
N GLY A 49 -16.78 -17.62 13.86
CA GLY A 49 -16.08 -16.43 14.32
C GLY A 49 -17.03 -15.37 14.89
N SER A 50 -16.69 -14.09 14.71
CA SER A 50 -17.44 -12.97 15.29
C SER A 50 -18.69 -12.56 14.51
N ARG A 51 -18.90 -13.09 13.30
CA ARG A 51 -20.11 -12.86 12.49
C ARG A 51 -21.17 -13.91 12.77
N SER A 52 -22.43 -13.58 12.45
CA SER A 52 -23.58 -14.46 12.60
C SER A 52 -23.51 -15.73 11.73
N ARG A 53 -22.80 -15.67 10.59
CA ARG A 53 -22.51 -16.81 9.71
C ARG A 53 -21.03 -17.23 9.81
N PRO A 54 -20.70 -18.53 9.74
CA PRO A 54 -19.32 -19.01 9.65
C PRO A 54 -18.61 -18.50 8.40
N TYR A 55 -17.29 -18.28 8.49
CA TYR A 55 -16.44 -17.97 7.33
C TYR A 55 -16.12 -19.24 6.56
N HIS A 56 -16.19 -19.21 5.24
CA HIS A 56 -15.77 -20.33 4.41
C HIS A 56 -14.27 -20.19 4.09
N VAL A 57 -13.51 -21.24 4.37
CA VAL A 57 -12.04 -21.21 4.31
C VAL A 57 -11.56 -22.38 3.47
N LYS A 58 -10.63 -22.13 2.54
CA LYS A 58 -10.02 -23.16 1.70
C LYS A 58 -8.51 -23.01 1.59
N ALA A 59 -7.81 -24.13 1.44
CA ALA A 59 -6.38 -24.17 1.13
C ALA A 59 -6.09 -25.26 0.09
N THR A 60 -5.32 -24.92 -0.94
CA THR A 60 -4.84 -25.85 -1.97
C THR A 60 -3.41 -26.27 -1.63
N LEU A 61 -3.18 -27.58 -1.59
CA LEU A 61 -1.90 -28.18 -1.25
C LEU A 61 -1.18 -28.68 -2.50
N ASN A 62 0.15 -28.72 -2.46
CA ASN A 62 0.97 -29.37 -3.49
C ASN A 62 1.97 -30.33 -2.84
N GLU A 63 2.91 -30.88 -3.62
CA GLU A 63 3.93 -31.80 -3.09
C GLU A 63 4.89 -31.13 -2.10
N THR A 64 5.08 -29.81 -2.19
CA THR A 64 6.03 -29.03 -1.39
C THR A 64 5.40 -28.31 -0.19
N GLY A 65 4.07 -28.27 -0.06
CA GLY A 65 3.36 -27.60 1.04
C GLY A 65 2.07 -26.90 0.61
N ILE A 66 1.86 -25.69 1.13
CA ILE A 66 0.65 -24.88 0.92
C ILE A 66 0.86 -24.00 -0.32
N GLN A 67 0.06 -24.22 -1.37
CA GLN A 67 0.15 -23.45 -2.60
C GLN A 67 -0.65 -22.15 -2.49
N ASN A 68 -1.97 -22.28 -2.31
CA ASN A 68 -2.91 -21.15 -2.28
C ASN A 68 -3.88 -21.28 -1.10
N THR A 69 -4.39 -20.14 -0.63
CA THR A 69 -5.34 -20.05 0.49
C THR A 69 -6.40 -19.01 0.15
N ALA A 70 -7.61 -19.19 0.65
CA ALA A 70 -8.67 -18.19 0.54
C ALA A 70 -9.64 -18.28 1.71
N CYS A 71 -10.20 -17.14 2.12
CA CYS A 71 -11.16 -17.05 3.20
C CYS A 71 -12.16 -15.94 2.91
N THR A 72 -13.44 -16.16 3.21
CA THR A 72 -14.49 -15.14 3.03
C THR A 72 -14.49 -14.03 4.11
N CYS A 73 -13.35 -13.76 4.74
CA CYS A 73 -13.25 -12.69 5.73
C CYS A 73 -12.62 -11.44 5.12
N GLN A 74 -13.09 -10.26 5.54
CA GLN A 74 -12.54 -8.94 5.19
C GLN A 74 -11.18 -8.68 5.87
N TYR A 75 -10.19 -9.53 5.59
CA TYR A 75 -8.85 -9.38 6.15
C TYR A 75 -7.92 -8.85 5.06
N SER A 76 -7.55 -7.58 5.16
CA SER A 76 -6.69 -6.85 4.19
C SER A 76 -5.27 -6.59 4.71
N TYR A 77 -4.82 -7.31 5.75
CA TYR A 77 -3.47 -7.15 6.31
C TYR A 77 -2.51 -8.21 5.77
N GLU A 78 -1.20 -8.00 5.98
CA GLU A 78 -0.14 -8.90 5.50
C GLU A 78 -0.27 -10.34 6.03
N GLY A 79 -0.30 -11.29 5.09
CA GLY A 79 -0.27 -12.73 5.31
C GLY A 79 -1.65 -13.40 5.43
N ASP A 80 -1.66 -14.70 5.68
CA ASP A 80 -2.86 -15.49 5.89
C ASP A 80 -3.61 -15.06 7.15
N CYS A 81 -4.92 -14.91 7.04
CA CYS A 81 -5.77 -14.54 8.17
C CYS A 81 -5.83 -15.66 9.24
N LYS A 82 -6.27 -15.31 10.45
CA LYS A 82 -6.44 -16.26 11.56
C LYS A 82 -7.31 -17.49 11.23
N HIS A 83 -8.29 -17.37 10.33
CA HIS A 83 -9.16 -18.49 9.95
C HIS A 83 -8.44 -19.49 9.05
N ILE A 84 -7.61 -19.00 8.12
CA ILE A 84 -6.73 -19.83 7.28
C ILE A 84 -5.72 -20.57 8.15
N VAL A 85 -5.09 -19.86 9.09
CA VAL A 85 -4.19 -20.51 10.07
C VAL A 85 -4.93 -21.58 10.86
N ALA A 86 -6.16 -21.33 11.31
CA ALA A 86 -6.96 -22.31 12.04
C ALA A 86 -7.29 -23.56 11.18
N LEU A 87 -7.67 -23.39 9.91
CA LEU A 87 -7.87 -24.49 8.95
C LEU A 87 -6.60 -25.32 8.78
N LEU A 88 -5.47 -24.67 8.52
CA LEU A 88 -4.19 -25.35 8.29
C LEU A 88 -3.70 -26.10 9.54
N LEU A 89 -3.85 -25.50 10.73
CA LEU A 89 -3.55 -26.18 12.00
C LEU A 89 -4.49 -27.37 12.23
N HIS A 90 -5.77 -27.23 11.87
CA HIS A 90 -6.74 -28.32 11.98
C HIS A 90 -6.35 -29.48 11.08
N TYR A 91 -6.00 -29.23 9.81
CA TYR A 91 -5.52 -30.27 8.90
C TYR A 91 -4.19 -30.89 9.36
N LEU A 92 -3.24 -30.09 9.83
CA LEU A 92 -1.95 -30.58 10.35
C LEU A 92 -2.10 -31.51 11.56
N LYS A 93 -3.06 -31.22 12.45
CA LYS A 93 -3.23 -31.96 13.72
C LYS A 93 -4.31 -33.03 13.67
N ARG A 94 -5.32 -32.87 12.81
CA ARG A 94 -6.49 -33.75 12.68
C ARG A 94 -6.84 -33.99 11.20
N PRO A 95 -5.93 -34.59 10.40
CA PRO A 95 -6.17 -34.79 8.97
C PRO A 95 -7.35 -35.73 8.69
N ASN A 96 -7.66 -36.64 9.62
CA ASN A 96 -8.77 -37.60 9.49
C ASN A 96 -10.16 -36.97 9.69
N ASP A 97 -10.24 -35.73 10.17
CA ASP A 97 -11.52 -35.02 10.32
C ASP A 97 -12.07 -34.55 8.95
N PHE A 98 -11.26 -34.55 7.89
CA PHE A 98 -11.66 -34.11 6.56
C PHE A 98 -12.30 -35.23 5.75
N GLU A 99 -13.58 -35.06 5.43
CA GLU A 99 -14.33 -36.00 4.59
C GLU A 99 -13.84 -35.92 3.14
N GLU A 100 -13.36 -37.04 2.59
CA GLU A 100 -12.90 -37.10 1.21
C GLU A 100 -14.09 -37.14 0.25
N ARG A 101 -14.29 -36.04 -0.48
CA ARG A 101 -15.35 -35.90 -1.48
C ARG A 101 -14.74 -35.76 -2.86
N SER A 102 -15.44 -36.31 -3.87
CA SER A 102 -15.08 -36.06 -5.26
C SER A 102 -15.06 -34.54 -5.53
N SER A 103 -14.13 -34.09 -6.37
CA SER A 103 -14.18 -32.71 -6.90
C SER A 103 -15.52 -32.47 -7.59
N ILE A 104 -15.95 -31.20 -7.61
CA ILE A 104 -17.16 -30.80 -8.33
C ILE A 104 -17.06 -31.24 -9.80
N GLU A 105 -15.90 -31.02 -10.43
CA GLU A 105 -15.62 -31.46 -11.79
C GLU A 105 -15.89 -32.96 -11.99
N ASN A 106 -15.30 -33.84 -11.17
CA ASN A 106 -15.50 -35.28 -11.26
C ASN A 106 -16.96 -35.70 -11.00
N ALA A 107 -17.66 -34.97 -10.13
CA ALA A 107 -19.07 -35.22 -9.86
C ALA A 107 -19.95 -34.79 -11.04
N LEU A 108 -19.57 -33.74 -11.77
CA LEU A 108 -20.28 -33.25 -12.96
C LEU A 108 -19.99 -34.12 -14.19
N GLN A 109 -18.74 -34.55 -14.40
CA GLN A 109 -18.36 -35.43 -15.53
C GLN A 109 -19.05 -36.79 -15.51
N LYS A 110 -19.45 -37.28 -14.33
CA LYS A 110 -20.21 -38.54 -14.18
C LYS A 110 -21.69 -38.42 -14.53
N ARG A 111 -22.18 -37.21 -14.79
CA ARG A 111 -23.59 -36.95 -15.11
C ARG A 111 -23.79 -36.89 -16.61
N THR A 112 -24.94 -37.38 -17.05
CA THR A 112 -25.42 -37.21 -18.42
C THR A 112 -25.76 -35.75 -18.72
N LYS A 113 -25.84 -35.38 -20.00
CA LYS A 113 -26.23 -34.03 -20.43
C LYS A 113 -27.59 -33.64 -19.84
N GLU A 114 -28.55 -34.56 -19.83
CA GLU A 114 -29.91 -34.33 -19.31
C GLU A 114 -29.90 -34.10 -17.80
N GLU A 115 -29.05 -34.80 -17.06
CA GLU A 115 -28.87 -34.59 -15.62
C GLU A 115 -28.19 -33.26 -15.31
N LEU A 116 -27.21 -32.85 -16.12
CA LEU A 116 -26.56 -31.54 -16.01
C LEU A 116 -27.54 -30.40 -16.29
N ILE A 117 -28.36 -30.50 -17.35
CA ILE A 117 -29.41 -29.51 -17.65
C ILE A 117 -30.40 -29.41 -16.48
N LYS A 118 -30.86 -30.56 -15.94
CA LYS A 118 -31.76 -30.56 -14.76
C LYS A 118 -31.12 -29.95 -13.52
N LEU A 119 -29.82 -30.16 -13.32
CA LEU A 119 -29.07 -29.56 -12.22
C LEU A 119 -28.99 -28.04 -12.38
N ILE A 120 -28.60 -27.55 -13.57
CA ILE A 120 -28.54 -26.11 -13.87
C ILE A 120 -29.93 -25.48 -13.72
N GLN A 121 -30.98 -26.10 -14.26
CA GLN A 121 -32.35 -25.62 -14.09
C GLN A 121 -32.79 -25.58 -12.62
N THR A 122 -32.28 -26.50 -11.79
CA THR A 122 -32.53 -26.49 -10.34
C THR A 122 -31.77 -25.36 -9.67
N MET A 123 -30.50 -25.14 -10.04
CA MET A 123 -29.67 -24.04 -9.53
C MET A 123 -30.29 -22.68 -9.85
N VAL A 124 -30.64 -22.43 -11.12
CA VAL A 124 -31.30 -21.18 -11.54
C VAL A 124 -32.65 -20.96 -10.86
N ARG A 125 -33.40 -22.03 -10.54
CA ARG A 125 -34.64 -21.91 -9.77
C ARG A 125 -34.43 -21.49 -8.32
N HIS A 126 -33.31 -21.89 -7.71
CA HIS A 126 -32.98 -21.50 -6.33
C HIS A 126 -32.24 -20.16 -6.27
N TYR A 127 -31.51 -19.82 -7.33
CA TYR A 127 -30.68 -18.64 -7.49
C TYR A 127 -30.95 -18.02 -8.88
N PRO A 128 -32.03 -17.20 -9.02
CA PRO A 128 -32.46 -16.65 -10.30
C PRO A 128 -31.43 -15.74 -10.99
N ASP A 129 -30.52 -15.15 -10.21
CA ASP A 129 -29.36 -14.39 -10.65
C ASP A 129 -28.42 -15.19 -11.57
N LEU A 130 -28.32 -16.52 -11.37
CA LEU A 130 -27.53 -17.40 -12.23
C LEU A 130 -28.06 -17.50 -13.68
N GLN A 131 -29.27 -17.00 -13.96
CA GLN A 131 -29.80 -16.93 -15.33
C GLN A 131 -28.88 -16.13 -16.25
N ALA A 132 -28.24 -15.07 -15.75
CA ALA A 132 -27.32 -14.26 -16.54
C ALA A 132 -26.16 -15.11 -17.09
N LEU A 133 -25.59 -16.00 -16.26
CA LEU A 133 -24.51 -16.91 -16.67
C LEU A 133 -24.94 -17.89 -17.77
N VAL A 134 -26.20 -18.33 -17.75
CA VAL A 134 -26.74 -19.24 -18.77
C VAL A 134 -26.98 -18.52 -20.09
N ASP A 135 -27.35 -17.25 -20.04
CA ASP A 135 -27.65 -16.43 -21.22
C ASP A 135 -26.39 -15.85 -21.88
N ARG A 136 -25.22 -15.93 -21.22
CA ARG A 136 -23.94 -15.48 -21.77
C ARG A 136 -23.58 -16.28 -23.03
N PRO A 137 -23.13 -15.60 -24.10
CA PRO A 137 -22.50 -16.28 -25.21
C PRO A 137 -21.26 -17.07 -24.75
N ILE A 138 -21.10 -18.29 -25.23
CA ILE A 138 -19.90 -19.11 -25.04
C ILE A 138 -19.11 -19.20 -26.35
N PRO A 139 -17.77 -19.36 -26.31
CA PRO A 139 -16.97 -19.58 -27.51
C PRO A 139 -17.46 -20.79 -28.31
N VAL A 140 -17.55 -20.64 -29.64
CA VAL A 140 -17.91 -21.72 -30.57
C VAL A 140 -16.84 -21.81 -31.66
N THR A 141 -16.44 -23.03 -32.02
CA THR A 141 -15.24 -23.36 -32.80
C THR A 141 -15.16 -22.81 -34.24
N ASP A 142 -16.19 -22.12 -34.76
CA ASP A 142 -16.33 -21.80 -36.19
C ASP A 142 -16.66 -20.32 -36.51
N SER A 143 -16.59 -19.39 -35.55
CA SER A 143 -17.03 -17.99 -35.77
C SER A 143 -16.02 -16.94 -35.30
N HIS A 144 -14.88 -16.84 -35.98
CA HIS A 144 -13.84 -15.84 -35.66
C HIS A 144 -13.94 -14.52 -36.45
N LEU A 145 -14.85 -14.42 -37.42
CA LEU A 145 -14.90 -13.25 -38.32
C LEU A 145 -15.72 -12.08 -37.77
N THR A 146 -16.74 -12.37 -36.97
CA THR A 146 -17.63 -11.39 -36.36
C THR A 146 -17.55 -11.48 -34.84
N PRO A 147 -17.26 -10.37 -34.14
CA PRO A 147 -17.23 -10.37 -32.68
C PRO A 147 -18.54 -10.85 -32.09
N VAL A 148 -18.44 -11.52 -30.93
CA VAL A 148 -19.59 -11.95 -30.14
C VAL A 148 -20.51 -10.80 -29.78
N ASN A 149 -21.82 -11.08 -29.71
CA ASN A 149 -22.80 -10.09 -29.29
C ASN A 149 -22.66 -9.80 -27.78
N THR A 150 -22.26 -8.58 -27.44
CA THR A 150 -21.99 -8.17 -26.04
C THR A 150 -23.22 -7.73 -25.25
N THR A 151 -24.42 -7.78 -25.84
CA THR A 151 -25.66 -7.27 -25.21
C THR A 151 -25.94 -7.88 -23.84
N GLN A 152 -25.68 -9.17 -23.64
CA GLN A 152 -25.97 -9.82 -22.36
C GLN A 152 -24.97 -9.42 -21.27
N PHE A 153 -23.67 -9.35 -21.60
CA PHE A 153 -22.65 -8.83 -20.70
C PHE A 153 -22.97 -7.40 -20.26
N ARG A 154 -23.35 -6.54 -21.21
CA ARG A 154 -23.73 -5.14 -20.94
C ARG A 154 -24.93 -5.00 -20.01
N LYS A 155 -25.97 -5.80 -20.23
CA LYS A 155 -27.15 -5.81 -19.34
C LYS A 155 -26.82 -6.24 -17.93
N GLU A 156 -25.90 -7.19 -17.78
CA GLU A 156 -25.46 -7.66 -16.47
C GLU A 156 -24.67 -6.57 -15.74
N LEU A 157 -23.66 -5.99 -16.39
CA LEU A 157 -22.87 -4.87 -15.87
C LEU A 157 -23.76 -3.70 -15.43
N ARG A 158 -24.64 -3.24 -16.32
CA ARG A 158 -25.52 -2.10 -16.04
C ARG A 158 -26.42 -2.33 -14.85
N ARG A 159 -27.03 -3.52 -14.76
CA ARG A 159 -27.88 -3.86 -13.60
C ARG A 159 -27.09 -3.82 -12.31
N THR A 160 -25.87 -4.33 -12.30
CA THR A 160 -25.03 -4.38 -11.11
C THR A 160 -24.52 -2.99 -10.72
N PHE A 161 -24.06 -2.20 -11.69
CA PHE A 161 -23.62 -0.83 -11.44
C PHE A 161 -24.77 0.06 -10.94
N GLU A 162 -25.98 -0.05 -11.52
CA GLU A 162 -27.15 0.75 -11.11
C GLU A 162 -27.76 0.33 -9.76
N SER A 163 -27.62 -0.93 -9.35
CA SER A 163 -28.22 -1.46 -8.11
C SER A 163 -27.28 -1.38 -6.89
N PHE A 164 -26.03 -1.00 -7.08
CA PHE A 164 -25.08 -0.87 -5.99
C PHE A 164 -25.46 0.31 -5.08
N GLY A 165 -25.63 0.03 -3.78
CA GLY A 165 -26.04 1.01 -2.77
C GLY A 165 -27.43 0.79 -2.19
N ASP A 166 -28.27 -0.04 -2.81
CA ASP A 166 -29.51 -0.54 -2.22
C ASP A 166 -29.18 -1.63 -1.19
N TYR A 167 -28.89 -1.20 0.04
CA TYR A 167 -28.76 -2.07 1.21
C TYR A 167 -29.91 -3.10 1.26
N TYR A 168 -29.58 -4.38 1.47
CA TYR A 168 -30.41 -5.51 1.94
C TYR A 168 -30.31 -6.84 1.15
N ASP A 169 -29.27 -7.07 0.33
CA ASP A 169 -29.00 -8.43 -0.17
C ASP A 169 -27.52 -8.84 -0.08
N ASP A 170 -27.18 -9.55 1.01
CA ASP A 170 -25.87 -10.20 1.24
C ASP A 170 -25.54 -11.30 0.19
N HIS A 171 -26.44 -11.59 -0.75
CA HIS A 171 -26.26 -12.57 -1.82
C HIS A 171 -26.16 -11.95 -3.23
N ALA A 172 -26.31 -10.63 -3.38
CA ALA A 172 -26.12 -9.99 -4.68
C ALA A 172 -24.63 -9.96 -5.07
N ALA A 173 -24.31 -10.30 -6.32
CA ALA A 173 -22.97 -10.16 -6.86
C ALA A 173 -22.54 -8.69 -6.83
N THR A 174 -21.34 -8.40 -6.33
CA THR A 174 -20.79 -7.05 -6.32
C THR A 174 -20.39 -6.61 -7.74
N PRO A 175 -20.22 -5.30 -8.00
CA PRO A 175 -19.61 -4.80 -9.23
C PRO A 175 -18.31 -5.50 -9.58
N ILE A 176 -17.45 -5.74 -8.58
CA ILE A 176 -16.17 -6.46 -8.70
C ILE A 176 -16.42 -7.89 -9.19
N ASP A 177 -17.29 -8.66 -8.51
CA ASP A 177 -17.59 -10.05 -8.88
C ASP A 177 -18.07 -10.18 -10.34
N VAL A 178 -18.91 -9.23 -10.79
CA VAL A 178 -19.45 -9.23 -12.14
C VAL A 178 -18.40 -8.83 -13.18
N VAL A 179 -17.61 -7.80 -12.91
CA VAL A 179 -16.49 -7.38 -13.79
C VAL A 179 -15.50 -8.53 -13.96
N ASP A 180 -15.09 -9.19 -12.87
CA ASP A 180 -14.16 -10.32 -12.90
C ASP A 180 -14.75 -11.52 -13.64
N SER A 181 -16.03 -11.83 -13.40
CA SER A 181 -16.73 -12.93 -14.05
C SER A 181 -16.84 -12.73 -15.57
N ILE A 182 -17.09 -11.52 -16.03
CA ILE A 182 -17.17 -11.19 -17.46
C ILE A 182 -15.78 -11.14 -18.08
N THR A 183 -14.79 -10.61 -17.37
CA THR A 183 -13.38 -10.65 -17.77
C THR A 183 -12.93 -12.09 -17.99
N LYS A 184 -13.28 -13.01 -17.07
CA LYS A 184 -13.02 -14.45 -17.22
C LYS A 184 -13.74 -15.04 -18.44
N SER A 185 -14.97 -14.63 -18.71
CA SER A 185 -15.70 -15.06 -19.90
C SER A 185 -15.00 -14.62 -21.19
N ALA A 186 -14.40 -13.42 -21.21
CA ALA A 186 -13.59 -12.95 -22.34
C ALA A 186 -12.29 -13.75 -22.50
N GLU A 187 -11.67 -14.17 -21.40
CA GLU A 187 -10.48 -15.06 -21.45
C GLU A 187 -10.79 -16.41 -22.10
N ASP A 188 -11.99 -16.95 -21.93
CA ASP A 188 -12.38 -18.19 -22.62
C ASP A 188 -12.39 -18.03 -24.17
N PHE A 189 -12.67 -16.81 -24.67
CA PHE A 189 -12.53 -16.50 -26.10
C PHE A 189 -11.06 -16.36 -26.51
N VAL A 190 -10.22 -15.78 -25.65
CA VAL A 190 -8.76 -15.72 -25.85
C VAL A 190 -8.16 -17.12 -25.96
N ASP A 191 -8.55 -18.04 -25.07
CA ASP A 191 -8.07 -19.43 -25.05
C ASP A 191 -8.43 -20.19 -26.35
N MET A 192 -9.51 -19.78 -27.03
CA MET A 192 -9.93 -20.29 -28.34
C MET A 192 -9.34 -19.51 -29.53
N GLY A 193 -8.53 -18.48 -29.28
CA GLY A 193 -7.93 -17.63 -30.30
C GLY A 193 -8.89 -16.64 -30.96
N ASP A 194 -10.07 -16.38 -30.38
CA ASP A 194 -11.02 -15.37 -30.86
C ASP A 194 -10.79 -14.02 -30.16
N TRP A 195 -9.74 -13.31 -30.58
CA TRP A 195 -9.34 -12.05 -29.94
C TRP A 195 -10.29 -10.91 -30.26
N ARG A 196 -11.04 -11.00 -31.37
CA ARG A 196 -12.07 -10.03 -31.72
C ARG A 196 -13.23 -10.05 -30.74
N SER A 197 -13.72 -11.24 -30.40
CA SER A 197 -14.77 -11.39 -29.37
C SER A 197 -14.27 -11.00 -27.99
N ALA A 198 -13.04 -11.40 -27.62
CA ALA A 198 -12.45 -10.99 -26.35
C ALA A 198 -12.32 -9.46 -26.23
N SER A 199 -11.75 -8.81 -27.25
CA SER A 199 -11.64 -7.35 -27.35
C SER A 199 -13.00 -6.66 -27.23
N ALA A 200 -14.03 -7.18 -27.91
CA ALA A 200 -15.38 -6.62 -27.83
C ALA A 200 -15.97 -6.72 -26.41
N ILE A 201 -15.73 -7.82 -25.69
CA ILE A 201 -16.18 -7.98 -24.31
C ILE A 201 -15.44 -7.04 -23.36
N TYR A 202 -14.10 -6.95 -23.43
CA TYR A 202 -13.34 -6.03 -22.59
C TYR A 202 -13.75 -4.57 -22.84
N GLN A 203 -13.95 -4.17 -24.11
CA GLN A 203 -14.50 -2.86 -24.42
C GLN A 203 -15.90 -2.67 -23.82
N ALA A 204 -16.77 -3.68 -23.83
CA ALA A 204 -18.09 -3.59 -23.23
C ALA A 204 -18.04 -3.40 -21.70
N ILE A 205 -17.07 -4.00 -21.01
CA ILE A 205 -16.85 -3.77 -19.56
C ILE A 205 -16.54 -2.29 -19.31
N LEU A 206 -15.54 -1.76 -19.99
CA LEU A 206 -15.08 -0.39 -19.81
C LEU A 206 -16.15 0.62 -20.23
N ASP A 207 -16.82 0.38 -21.36
CA ASP A 207 -17.86 1.26 -21.90
C ASP A 207 -19.04 1.44 -20.94
N GLU A 208 -19.53 0.35 -20.32
CA GLU A 208 -20.64 0.45 -19.36
C GLU A 208 -20.24 1.19 -18.07
N PHE A 209 -18.97 1.10 -17.66
CA PHE A 209 -18.49 1.86 -16.50
C PHE A 209 -18.28 3.35 -16.84
N LEU A 210 -17.65 3.65 -17.97
CA LEU A 210 -17.29 5.01 -18.35
C LEU A 210 -18.48 5.89 -18.77
N ASP A 211 -19.56 5.28 -19.31
CA ASP A 211 -20.77 6.02 -19.71
C ASP A 211 -21.72 6.34 -18.55
N GLY A 212 -21.54 5.71 -17.39
CA GLY A 212 -22.37 5.94 -16.22
C GLY A 212 -21.74 6.91 -15.21
N ASN A 213 -22.57 7.56 -14.41
CA ASN A 213 -22.08 8.39 -13.29
C ASN A 213 -21.79 7.50 -12.07
N HIS A 214 -20.72 6.71 -12.15
CA HIS A 214 -20.40 5.64 -11.20
C HIS A 214 -19.34 6.03 -10.16
N GLU A 215 -19.12 7.31 -9.91
CA GLU A 215 -18.17 7.81 -8.89
C GLU A 215 -18.46 7.24 -7.49
N TYR A 216 -19.73 6.97 -7.16
CA TYR A 216 -20.13 6.36 -5.90
C TYR A 216 -19.75 4.88 -5.76
N LEU A 217 -19.34 4.22 -6.84
CA LEU A 217 -18.84 2.85 -6.81
C LEU A 217 -17.38 2.77 -6.38
N LEU A 218 -16.67 3.90 -6.33
CA LEU A 218 -15.27 3.94 -5.95
C LEU A 218 -15.16 3.69 -4.45
N ASP A 219 -14.59 2.55 -4.08
CA ASP A 219 -14.25 2.23 -2.72
C ASP A 219 -12.90 2.85 -2.32
N ASP A 220 -12.70 3.11 -1.02
CA ASP A 220 -11.47 3.71 -0.49
C ASP A 220 -10.22 2.83 -0.72
N GLU A 221 -10.40 1.53 -1.02
CA GLU A 221 -9.33 0.56 -1.23
C GLU A 221 -8.94 0.41 -2.72
N GLY A 222 -9.76 0.92 -3.66
CA GLY A 222 -9.53 0.90 -5.10
C GLY A 222 -9.81 -0.45 -5.81
N GLU A 223 -10.47 -1.41 -5.16
CA GLU A 223 -10.60 -2.79 -5.68
C GLU A 223 -11.37 -2.86 -7.01
N LEU A 224 -12.41 -2.03 -7.18
CA LEU A 224 -13.13 -1.95 -8.44
C LEU A 224 -12.26 -1.40 -9.57
N ILE A 225 -11.43 -0.39 -9.29
CA ILE A 225 -10.52 0.18 -10.29
C ILE A 225 -9.46 -0.84 -10.70
N GLU A 226 -8.93 -1.63 -9.76
CA GLU A 226 -7.99 -2.73 -10.07
C GLU A 226 -8.63 -3.77 -11.02
N SER A 227 -9.89 -4.14 -10.76
CA SER A 227 -10.64 -5.08 -11.60
C SER A 227 -10.88 -4.53 -13.01
N LEU A 228 -11.23 -3.24 -13.12
CA LEU A 228 -11.38 -2.56 -14.41
C LEU A 228 -10.05 -2.42 -15.13
N ASN A 229 -8.95 -2.12 -14.42
CA ASN A 229 -7.63 -2.01 -15.01
C ASN A 229 -7.13 -3.37 -15.52
N THR A 230 -7.50 -4.47 -14.88
CA THR A 230 -7.28 -5.81 -15.44
C THR A 230 -7.95 -5.97 -16.81
N ALA A 231 -9.17 -5.45 -17.01
CA ALA A 231 -9.80 -5.45 -18.33
C ALA A 231 -9.06 -4.55 -19.34
N VAL A 232 -8.51 -3.41 -18.90
CA VAL A 232 -7.66 -2.52 -19.72
C VAL A 232 -6.40 -3.26 -20.19
N GLU A 233 -5.67 -3.92 -19.29
CA GLU A 233 -4.46 -4.68 -19.60
C GLU A 233 -4.74 -5.80 -20.60
N LYS A 234 -5.84 -6.54 -20.41
CA LYS A 234 -6.25 -7.63 -21.30
C LYS A 234 -6.72 -7.13 -22.67
N LEU A 235 -7.40 -5.98 -22.71
CA LEU A 235 -7.73 -5.30 -23.95
C LEU A 235 -6.47 -4.86 -24.70
N ALA A 236 -5.50 -4.28 -24.00
CA ALA A 236 -4.21 -3.89 -24.57
C ALA A 236 -3.42 -5.10 -25.11
N ALA A 237 -3.49 -6.26 -24.44
CA ALA A 237 -2.88 -7.50 -24.92
C ALA A 237 -3.43 -7.96 -26.28
N CYS A 238 -4.69 -7.64 -26.59
CA CYS A 238 -5.30 -7.94 -27.90
C CYS A 238 -4.60 -7.19 -29.05
N LEU A 239 -4.04 -5.99 -28.82
CA LEU A 239 -3.25 -5.25 -29.82
C LEU A 239 -1.95 -5.97 -30.22
N GLY A 240 -1.47 -6.92 -29.41
CA GLY A 240 -0.31 -7.75 -29.75
C GLY A 240 -0.60 -8.79 -30.85
N GLN A 241 -1.86 -8.99 -31.21
CA GLN A 241 -2.28 -9.98 -32.20
C GLN A 241 -2.44 -9.34 -33.58
N SER A 242 -1.90 -9.98 -34.63
CA SER A 242 -1.93 -9.45 -35.99
C SER A 242 -3.35 -9.21 -36.50
N GLU A 243 -4.32 -10.06 -36.15
CA GLU A 243 -5.71 -9.90 -36.59
C GLU A 243 -6.41 -8.64 -36.07
N ILE A 244 -5.94 -8.12 -34.93
CA ILE A 244 -6.40 -6.87 -34.32
C ILE A 244 -5.54 -5.71 -34.83
N LEU A 245 -4.21 -5.83 -34.73
CA LEU A 245 -3.26 -4.78 -35.08
C LEU A 245 -3.36 -4.35 -36.56
N ASP A 246 -3.60 -5.30 -37.47
CA ASP A 246 -3.70 -5.03 -38.90
C ASP A 246 -5.07 -4.49 -39.31
N SER A 247 -6.10 -4.67 -38.47
CA SER A 247 -7.44 -4.13 -38.70
C SER A 247 -7.54 -2.71 -38.16
N ASP A 248 -7.70 -1.72 -39.05
CA ASP A 248 -7.88 -0.31 -38.66
C ASP A 248 -9.11 -0.11 -37.76
N THR A 249 -10.19 -0.85 -38.01
CA THR A 249 -11.40 -0.75 -37.20
C THR A 249 -11.18 -1.27 -35.79
N GLU A 250 -10.57 -2.46 -35.64
CA GLU A 250 -10.36 -3.07 -34.31
C GLU A 250 -9.33 -2.26 -33.51
N ARG A 251 -8.17 -1.99 -34.11
CA ARG A 251 -7.09 -1.24 -33.46
C ARG A 251 -7.54 0.14 -32.98
N ARG A 252 -8.25 0.90 -33.82
CA ARG A 252 -8.76 2.24 -33.45
C ARG A 252 -9.89 2.18 -32.43
N GLY A 253 -10.71 1.13 -32.46
CA GLY A 253 -11.70 0.86 -31.42
C GLY A 253 -11.03 0.73 -30.04
N ILE A 254 -9.96 -0.08 -29.98
CA ILE A 254 -9.16 -0.23 -28.77
C ILE A 254 -8.54 1.09 -28.32
N PHE A 255 -7.85 1.83 -29.21
CA PHE A 255 -7.28 3.13 -28.83
C PHE A 255 -8.32 4.12 -28.31
N THR A 256 -9.51 4.15 -28.92
CA THR A 256 -10.60 5.01 -28.45
C THR A 256 -11.04 4.62 -27.05
N MET A 257 -11.14 3.32 -26.76
CA MET A 257 -11.50 2.87 -25.41
C MET A 257 -10.41 3.19 -24.38
N LEU A 258 -9.15 2.94 -24.72
CA LEU A 258 -8.00 3.25 -23.86
C LEU A 258 -7.94 4.75 -23.54
N MET A 259 -8.13 5.62 -24.53
CA MET A 259 -8.14 7.07 -24.32
C MET A 259 -9.36 7.53 -23.52
N ARG A 260 -10.53 6.92 -23.72
CA ARG A 260 -11.71 7.22 -22.87
C ARG A 260 -11.45 6.88 -21.41
N ALA A 261 -10.87 5.72 -21.13
CA ALA A 261 -10.52 5.30 -19.77
C ALA A 261 -9.48 6.26 -19.15
N PHE A 262 -8.42 6.59 -19.88
CA PHE A 262 -7.36 7.50 -19.44
C PHE A 262 -7.87 8.93 -19.18
N ILE A 263 -8.71 9.47 -20.07
CA ILE A 263 -9.33 10.79 -19.91
C ILE A 263 -10.24 10.79 -18.69
N TRP A 264 -11.07 9.75 -18.53
CA TRP A 264 -11.92 9.63 -17.35
C TRP A 264 -11.09 9.59 -16.07
N ASP A 265 -10.04 8.79 -16.01
CA ASP A 265 -9.20 8.69 -14.80
C ASP A 265 -8.55 10.04 -14.44
N THR A 266 -7.99 10.71 -15.45
CA THR A 266 -7.38 12.04 -15.30
C THR A 266 -8.40 13.08 -14.81
N ASP A 267 -9.63 13.02 -15.31
CA ASP A 267 -10.69 13.96 -14.97
C ASP A 267 -11.23 13.80 -13.55
N TYR A 268 -11.22 12.57 -13.07
CA TYR A 268 -11.74 12.20 -11.76
C TYR A 268 -10.66 12.15 -10.67
N GLY A 269 -9.41 12.49 -11.00
CA GLY A 269 -8.37 12.78 -10.02
C GLY A 269 -7.21 11.78 -9.97
N GLY A 270 -7.09 10.90 -10.96
CA GLY A 270 -6.00 9.94 -11.06
C GLY A 270 -6.21 8.73 -10.15
N HIS A 271 -7.22 7.91 -10.42
CA HIS A 271 -7.51 6.71 -9.63
C HIS A 271 -6.69 5.49 -10.06
N GLY A 272 -5.91 5.61 -11.15
CA GLY A 272 -5.03 4.56 -11.67
C GLY A 272 -5.70 3.68 -12.73
N LEU A 273 -6.85 4.10 -13.28
CA LEU A 273 -7.46 3.42 -14.41
C LEU A 273 -6.75 3.80 -15.71
N ALA A 274 -6.13 2.81 -16.36
CA ALA A 274 -5.50 2.97 -17.66
C ALA A 274 -4.30 3.94 -17.69
N ASP A 275 -3.53 4.03 -16.62
CA ASP A 275 -2.28 4.82 -16.55
C ASP A 275 -1.29 4.49 -17.68
N ASP A 276 -1.23 3.22 -18.08
CA ASP A 276 -0.33 2.73 -19.14
C ASP A 276 -0.89 2.96 -20.57
N ALA A 277 -2.11 3.51 -20.71
CA ALA A 277 -2.73 3.70 -22.02
C ALA A 277 -1.89 4.54 -23.01
N PRO A 278 -1.25 5.66 -22.59
CA PRO A 278 -0.36 6.41 -23.48
C PRO A 278 0.80 5.57 -24.02
N ASP A 279 1.47 4.77 -23.16
CA ASP A 279 2.58 3.92 -23.57
C ASP A 279 2.15 2.81 -24.53
N ILE A 280 0.96 2.24 -24.32
CA ILE A 280 0.35 1.28 -25.25
C ILE A 280 0.09 1.94 -26.61
N VAL A 281 -0.42 3.18 -26.62
CA VAL A 281 -0.61 3.95 -27.85
C VAL A 281 0.73 4.17 -28.56
N TYR A 282 1.77 4.62 -27.85
CA TYR A 282 3.07 4.88 -28.46
C TYR A 282 3.69 3.63 -29.08
N LYS A 283 3.43 2.47 -28.48
CA LYS A 283 3.94 1.18 -28.95
C LYS A 283 3.25 0.66 -30.22
N TYR A 284 1.94 0.83 -30.34
CA TYR A 284 1.14 0.16 -31.39
C TYR A 284 0.52 1.10 -32.43
N ALA A 285 0.47 2.40 -32.19
CA ALA A 285 -0.18 3.34 -33.09
C ALA A 285 0.54 3.43 -34.44
N LYS A 286 -0.26 3.46 -35.52
CA LYS A 286 0.23 3.80 -36.87
C LYS A 286 0.10 5.32 -37.05
N PRO A 287 0.86 5.96 -37.97
CA PRO A 287 0.76 7.41 -38.20
C PRO A 287 -0.68 7.91 -38.45
N ALA A 288 -1.51 7.11 -39.13
CA ALA A 288 -2.91 7.43 -39.39
C ALA A 288 -3.84 7.36 -38.17
N ASP A 289 -3.37 6.84 -37.04
CA ASP A 289 -4.14 6.76 -35.79
C ASP A 289 -3.88 7.98 -34.88
N ILE A 290 -2.71 8.63 -35.03
CA ILE A 290 -2.25 9.71 -34.15
C ILE A 290 -3.24 10.89 -34.16
N SER A 291 -3.75 11.29 -35.32
CA SER A 291 -4.67 12.42 -35.41
C SER A 291 -5.97 12.18 -34.62
N ILE A 292 -6.48 10.95 -34.64
CA ILE A 292 -7.73 10.58 -33.95
C ILE A 292 -7.54 10.66 -32.44
N ILE A 293 -6.41 10.16 -31.94
CA ILE A 293 -6.07 10.18 -30.51
C ILE A 293 -5.84 11.62 -30.06
N ARG A 294 -5.10 12.42 -30.85
CA ARG A 294 -4.86 13.84 -30.61
C ARG A 294 -6.17 14.61 -30.52
N ASP A 295 -7.10 14.38 -31.45
CA ASP A 295 -8.40 15.07 -31.45
C ASP A 295 -9.22 14.74 -30.20
N GLN A 296 -9.17 13.50 -29.69
CA GLN A 296 -9.84 13.12 -28.43
C GLN A 296 -9.26 13.87 -27.22
N LEU A 297 -7.92 13.92 -27.10
CA LEU A 297 -7.26 14.63 -26.00
C LEU A 297 -7.50 16.14 -26.05
N LEU A 298 -7.46 16.75 -27.25
CA LEU A 298 -7.77 18.17 -27.41
C LEU A 298 -9.24 18.48 -27.09
N ALA A 299 -10.17 17.60 -27.46
CA ALA A 299 -11.58 17.73 -27.11
C ALA A 299 -11.79 17.63 -25.60
N ALA A 300 -11.11 16.68 -24.94
CA ALA A 300 -11.09 16.57 -23.49
C ALA A 300 -10.56 17.88 -22.87
N GLN A 301 -9.35 18.34 -23.23
CA GLN A 301 -8.77 19.61 -22.75
C GLN A 301 -9.72 20.80 -22.90
N ALA A 302 -10.40 20.92 -24.04
CA ALA A 302 -11.37 21.98 -24.28
C ALA A 302 -12.62 21.87 -23.39
N ASP A 303 -13.02 20.67 -23.00
CA ASP A 303 -14.07 20.46 -22.00
C ASP A 303 -13.58 20.76 -20.56
N HIS A 304 -12.34 20.34 -20.22
CA HIS A 304 -11.71 20.65 -18.93
C HIS A 304 -11.61 22.13 -18.66
N ALA A 305 -11.24 22.93 -19.67
CA ALA A 305 -11.11 24.38 -19.54
C ALA A 305 -12.42 25.08 -19.10
N LYS A 306 -13.58 24.41 -19.19
CA LYS A 306 -14.87 24.95 -18.76
C LYS A 306 -15.18 24.68 -17.27
N ARG A 307 -14.43 23.81 -16.58
CA ARG A 307 -14.73 23.37 -15.20
C ARG A 307 -14.10 24.33 -14.16
N PRO A 308 -14.87 24.90 -13.20
CA PRO A 308 -14.40 25.97 -12.33
C PRO A 308 -13.38 25.59 -11.24
N TYR A 309 -13.13 24.30 -10.98
CA TYR A 309 -12.31 23.83 -9.84
C TYR A 309 -11.24 22.82 -10.24
N TYR A 310 -10.76 22.86 -11.48
CA TYR A 310 -9.80 21.85 -11.94
C TYR A 310 -8.35 22.20 -11.59
N SER A 311 -7.56 21.16 -11.29
CA SER A 311 -6.15 21.28 -10.93
C SER A 311 -5.28 21.45 -12.18
N ASN A 312 -4.15 22.17 -12.06
CA ASN A 312 -3.18 22.28 -13.17
C ASN A 312 -2.58 20.91 -13.57
N TRP A 313 -2.73 19.88 -12.73
CA TRP A 313 -2.16 18.55 -12.92
C TRP A 313 -2.69 17.86 -14.18
N GLY A 314 -4.01 17.73 -14.38
CA GLY A 314 -4.49 17.00 -15.55
C GLY A 314 -4.25 17.72 -16.87
N GLN A 315 -4.16 19.05 -16.86
CA GLN A 315 -3.72 19.78 -18.06
C GLN A 315 -2.29 19.39 -18.44
N GLU A 316 -1.38 19.30 -17.45
CA GLU A 316 -0.02 18.83 -17.67
C GLU A 316 0.01 17.38 -18.16
N VAL A 317 -0.81 16.49 -17.59
CA VAL A 317 -0.95 15.08 -18.04
C VAL A 317 -1.31 15.02 -19.53
N TYR A 318 -2.32 15.78 -19.96
CA TYR A 318 -2.69 15.84 -21.38
C TYR A 318 -1.60 16.44 -22.26
N ASP A 319 -0.96 17.53 -21.82
CA ASP A 319 0.11 18.18 -22.57
C ASP A 319 1.33 17.27 -22.74
N GLN A 320 1.62 16.43 -21.74
CA GLN A 320 2.67 15.40 -21.84
C GLN A 320 2.32 14.38 -22.94
N VAL A 321 1.10 13.87 -22.96
CA VAL A 321 0.69 12.88 -23.97
C VAL A 321 0.72 13.49 -25.37
N LEU A 322 0.22 14.72 -25.53
CA LEU A 322 0.25 15.45 -26.81
C LEU A 322 1.68 15.72 -27.31
N MET A 323 2.60 16.04 -26.40
CA MET A 323 4.02 16.25 -26.72
C MET A 323 4.67 14.98 -27.31
N GLU A 324 4.37 13.81 -26.75
CA GLU A 324 4.89 12.53 -27.26
C GLU A 324 4.22 12.12 -28.57
N LEU A 325 2.91 12.34 -28.73
CA LEU A 325 2.21 12.11 -29.99
C LEU A 325 2.79 12.96 -31.14
N ASP A 326 3.14 14.21 -30.87
CA ASP A 326 3.79 15.07 -31.86
C ASP A 326 5.18 14.57 -32.26
N THR A 327 5.89 13.93 -31.34
CA THR A 327 7.18 13.31 -31.63
C THR A 327 7.02 12.10 -32.55
N LEU A 328 5.99 11.29 -32.31
CA LEU A 328 5.63 10.15 -33.17
C LEU A 328 5.14 10.60 -34.55
N ASP A 329 4.50 11.76 -34.64
CA ASP A 329 4.02 12.35 -35.90
C ASP A 329 5.09 13.20 -36.61
N HIS A 330 6.33 13.17 -36.12
CA HIS A 330 7.47 13.93 -36.67
C HIS A 330 7.21 15.44 -36.80
N VAL A 331 6.43 16.01 -35.88
CA VAL A 331 6.27 17.47 -35.77
C VAL A 331 7.63 18.08 -35.45
N ASP A 332 7.93 19.23 -36.08
CA ASP A 332 9.16 19.96 -35.83
C ASP A 332 9.31 20.26 -34.31
N PRO A 333 10.42 19.83 -33.67
CA PRO A 333 10.66 20.09 -32.26
C PRO A 333 10.52 21.57 -31.87
N GLU A 334 10.83 22.52 -32.75
CA GLU A 334 10.65 23.95 -32.43
C GLU A 334 9.18 24.33 -32.22
N VAL A 335 8.26 23.70 -32.96
CA VAL A 335 6.82 23.92 -32.79
C VAL A 335 6.35 23.41 -31.43
N ILE A 336 6.85 22.23 -31.02
CA ILE A 336 6.53 21.62 -29.73
C ILE A 336 7.05 22.52 -28.59
N LEU A 337 8.32 22.90 -28.65
CA LEU A 337 8.97 23.74 -27.63
C LEU A 337 8.28 25.10 -27.50
N GLU A 338 7.93 25.73 -28.62
CA GLU A 338 7.23 27.01 -28.61
C GLU A 338 5.84 26.90 -28.00
N ARG A 339 5.09 25.84 -28.32
CA ARG A 339 3.78 25.60 -27.69
C ARG A 339 3.89 25.42 -26.18
N LEU A 340 4.87 24.66 -25.70
CA LEU A 340 5.09 24.45 -24.27
C LEU A 340 5.45 25.77 -23.56
N ARG A 341 6.25 26.64 -24.19
CA ARG A 341 6.54 28.00 -23.67
C ARG A 341 5.28 28.85 -23.57
N GLN A 342 4.47 28.88 -24.63
CA GLN A 342 3.24 29.69 -24.68
C GLN A 342 2.20 29.26 -23.64
N ASN A 343 2.12 27.95 -23.38
CA ASN A 343 1.21 27.39 -22.39
C ASN A 343 1.76 27.44 -20.95
N GLY A 344 3.01 27.89 -20.75
CA GLY A 344 3.66 27.91 -19.44
C GLY A 344 3.99 26.53 -18.88
N GLN A 345 4.05 25.50 -19.73
CA GLN A 345 4.38 24.12 -19.37
C GLN A 345 5.89 23.92 -19.24
N TYR A 346 6.50 24.65 -18.30
CA TYR A 346 7.96 24.72 -18.19
C TYR A 346 8.60 23.41 -17.73
N TYR A 347 7.92 22.61 -16.91
CA TYR A 347 8.41 21.28 -16.56
C TYR A 347 8.55 20.39 -17.80
N LEU A 348 7.48 20.23 -18.59
CA LEU A 348 7.50 19.46 -19.83
C LEU A 348 8.50 20.03 -20.84
N LEU A 349 8.64 21.36 -20.91
CA LEU A 349 9.64 22.01 -21.73
C LEU A 349 11.07 21.57 -21.36
N VAL A 350 11.38 21.50 -20.06
CA VAL A 350 12.66 21.00 -19.57
C VAL A 350 12.88 19.55 -19.99
N ILE A 351 11.89 18.67 -19.77
CA ILE A 351 11.98 17.26 -20.16
C ILE A 351 12.28 17.15 -21.66
N LYS A 352 11.54 17.88 -22.50
CA LYS A 352 11.74 17.84 -23.95
C LYS A 352 13.11 18.35 -24.39
N LEU A 353 13.59 19.43 -23.78
CA LEU A 353 14.92 19.98 -24.07
C LEU A 353 16.04 18.99 -23.67
N LEU A 354 15.87 18.27 -22.56
CA LEU A 354 16.80 17.22 -22.13
C LEU A 354 16.82 16.05 -23.13
N ASP A 355 15.67 15.61 -23.62
CA ASP A 355 15.58 14.55 -24.64
C ASP A 355 16.24 14.95 -25.96
N LEU A 356 16.09 16.21 -26.35
CA LEU A 356 16.75 16.79 -27.52
C LEU A 356 18.23 17.12 -27.28
N LYS A 357 18.76 16.87 -26.08
CA LYS A 357 20.14 17.19 -25.65
C LYS A 357 20.50 18.68 -25.75
N ARG A 358 19.51 19.58 -25.64
CA ARG A 358 19.67 21.03 -25.62
C ARG A 358 19.88 21.53 -24.18
N LEU A 359 21.00 21.12 -23.60
CA LEU A 359 21.26 21.25 -22.16
C LEU A 359 21.29 22.71 -21.69
N ASP A 360 21.93 23.60 -22.45
CA ASP A 360 22.05 25.01 -22.06
C ASP A 360 20.68 25.68 -21.93
N GLU A 361 19.78 25.40 -22.88
CA GLU A 361 18.40 25.90 -22.83
C GLU A 361 17.60 25.25 -21.70
N ALA A 362 17.74 23.94 -21.52
CA ALA A 362 17.06 23.23 -20.42
C ALA A 362 17.44 23.85 -19.07
N PHE A 363 18.73 24.08 -18.83
CA PHE A 363 19.22 24.63 -17.56
C PHE A 363 18.80 26.09 -17.35
N GLU A 364 18.73 26.89 -18.42
CA GLU A 364 18.21 28.24 -18.31
C GLU A 364 16.71 28.24 -17.97
N VAL A 365 15.91 27.35 -18.56
CA VAL A 365 14.49 27.20 -18.19
C VAL A 365 14.34 26.76 -16.73
N ILE A 366 15.14 25.79 -16.28
CA ILE A 366 15.14 25.34 -14.87
C ILE A 366 15.39 26.50 -13.92
N LYS A 367 16.39 27.34 -14.24
CA LYS A 367 16.77 28.47 -13.40
C LYS A 367 15.71 29.58 -13.38
N SER A 368 15.13 29.88 -14.53
CA SER A 368 14.30 31.07 -14.73
C SER A 368 12.80 30.82 -14.50
N HIS A 369 12.32 29.59 -14.69
CA HIS A 369 10.89 29.29 -14.71
C HIS A 369 10.43 28.18 -13.75
N ILE A 370 11.29 27.22 -13.40
CA ILE A 370 10.90 26.14 -12.48
C ILE A 370 10.84 26.68 -11.05
N GLN A 371 9.64 26.68 -10.50
CA GLN A 371 9.32 27.20 -9.18
C GLN A 371 8.41 26.23 -8.44
N GLY A 372 8.42 26.30 -7.11
CA GLY A 372 7.57 25.46 -6.27
C GLY A 372 8.12 24.06 -6.04
N ASN A 373 7.71 23.48 -4.92
CA ASN A 373 8.34 22.29 -4.36
C ASN A 373 8.19 21.04 -5.26
N VAL A 374 7.06 20.93 -5.95
CA VAL A 374 6.74 19.75 -6.78
C VAL A 374 7.63 19.70 -8.02
N ASP A 375 7.61 20.74 -8.85
CA ASP A 375 8.39 20.77 -10.10
C ASP A 375 9.89 20.80 -9.84
N GLN A 376 10.34 21.52 -8.82
CA GLN A 376 11.75 21.50 -8.41
C GLN A 376 12.21 20.08 -8.07
N THR A 377 11.42 19.36 -7.27
CA THR A 377 11.76 17.98 -6.87
C THR A 377 11.79 17.05 -8.08
N ARG A 378 10.77 17.11 -8.95
CA ARG A 378 10.68 16.28 -10.17
C ARG A 378 11.89 16.48 -11.07
N VAL A 379 12.21 17.75 -11.39
CA VAL A 379 13.37 18.10 -12.22
C VAL A 379 14.69 17.53 -11.68
N LEU A 380 14.89 17.50 -10.35
CA LEU A 380 16.10 16.92 -9.77
C LEU A 380 16.21 15.42 -10.05
N TYR A 381 15.10 14.69 -9.91
CA TYR A 381 15.04 13.26 -10.24
C TYR A 381 15.26 13.03 -11.75
N ASP A 382 14.65 13.82 -12.62
CA ASP A 382 14.81 13.65 -14.07
C ASP A 382 16.24 13.95 -14.54
N LEU A 383 16.85 15.01 -14.02
CA LEU A 383 18.25 15.32 -14.29
C LEU A 383 19.17 14.18 -13.81
N GLN A 384 18.92 13.61 -12.63
CA GLN A 384 19.67 12.46 -12.13
C GLN A 384 19.54 11.26 -13.06
N GLN A 385 18.30 10.86 -13.41
CA GLN A 385 18.03 9.70 -14.25
C GLN A 385 18.62 9.86 -15.66
N LYS A 386 18.63 11.08 -16.21
CA LYS A 386 19.23 11.40 -17.51
C LYS A 386 20.75 11.64 -17.47
N GLY A 387 21.41 11.40 -16.33
CA GLY A 387 22.87 11.44 -16.20
C GLY A 387 23.47 12.83 -15.95
N HIS A 388 22.65 13.81 -15.57
CA HIS A 388 23.04 15.19 -15.26
C HIS A 388 23.06 15.47 -13.74
N GLU A 389 23.44 14.48 -12.93
CA GLU A 389 23.40 14.54 -11.46
C GLU A 389 24.18 15.73 -10.87
N GLN A 390 25.35 16.07 -11.43
CA GLN A 390 26.15 17.19 -10.91
C GLN A 390 25.44 18.54 -11.08
N VAL A 391 24.68 18.71 -12.16
CA VAL A 391 23.87 19.91 -12.39
C VAL A 391 22.69 19.94 -11.42
N ALA A 392 22.03 18.79 -11.22
CA ALA A 392 20.95 18.64 -10.25
C ALA A 392 21.42 18.98 -8.82
N ILE A 393 22.58 18.48 -8.40
CA ILE A 393 23.18 18.81 -7.10
C ILE A 393 23.41 20.33 -6.97
N GLN A 394 24.06 20.95 -7.95
CA GLN A 394 24.31 22.40 -7.93
C GLN A 394 23.00 23.21 -7.86
N GLN A 395 21.99 22.80 -8.62
CA GLN A 395 20.71 23.47 -8.65
C GLN A 395 19.92 23.31 -7.34
N ALA A 396 19.96 22.11 -6.73
CA ALA A 396 19.39 21.87 -5.40
C ALA A 396 20.06 22.76 -4.34
N GLU A 397 21.38 22.94 -4.39
CA GLU A 397 22.08 23.87 -3.50
C GLU A 397 21.63 25.31 -3.70
N VAL A 398 21.46 25.76 -4.96
CA VAL A 398 20.96 27.11 -5.27
C VAL A 398 19.56 27.32 -4.68
N TRP A 399 18.65 26.36 -4.88
CA TRP A 399 17.29 26.47 -4.36
C TRP A 399 17.23 26.45 -2.83
N LEU A 400 17.97 25.54 -2.17
CA LEU A 400 18.00 25.48 -0.72
C LEU A 400 18.63 26.72 -0.07
N ASN A 401 19.59 27.38 -0.76
CA ASN A 401 20.13 28.66 -0.29
C ASN A 401 19.11 29.81 -0.44
N ALA A 402 18.19 29.72 -1.42
CA ALA A 402 17.14 30.71 -1.62
C ALA A 402 15.97 30.50 -0.63
N GLY A 403 15.68 29.25 -0.27
CA GLY A 403 14.69 28.89 0.72
C GLY A 403 14.78 27.40 1.07
N TYR A 404 14.75 27.09 2.37
CA TYR A 404 14.85 25.72 2.82
C TYR A 404 13.60 24.91 2.43
N ASN A 405 13.83 23.68 1.95
CA ASN A 405 12.79 22.74 1.57
C ASN A 405 13.22 21.32 1.99
N ASP A 406 12.38 20.62 2.74
CA ASP A 406 12.69 19.29 3.27
C ASP A 406 12.95 18.25 2.16
N PHE A 407 12.11 18.22 1.12
CA PHE A 407 12.22 17.24 0.03
C PHE A 407 13.52 17.40 -0.77
N ILE A 408 13.87 18.64 -1.10
CA ILE A 408 15.11 18.95 -1.82
C ILE A 408 16.34 18.68 -0.92
N ALA A 409 16.26 19.00 0.37
CA ALA A 409 17.34 18.76 1.34
C ALA A 409 17.59 17.26 1.52
N ASP A 410 16.54 16.46 1.70
CA ASP A 410 16.66 15.01 1.85
C ASP A 410 17.19 14.35 0.58
N TRP A 411 16.69 14.77 -0.60
CA TRP A 411 17.23 14.32 -1.88
C TRP A 411 18.73 14.65 -1.99
N LEU A 412 19.12 15.91 -1.77
CA LEU A 412 20.50 16.36 -1.89
C LEU A 412 21.45 15.64 -0.91
N ILE A 413 21.08 15.54 0.36
CA ILE A 413 21.86 14.81 1.39
C ILE A 413 22.01 13.34 0.99
N GLY A 414 20.95 12.71 0.49
CA GLY A 414 20.99 11.36 -0.03
C GLY A 414 21.99 11.20 -1.19
N ARG A 415 22.03 12.15 -2.13
CA ARG A 415 23.00 12.16 -3.24
C ARG A 415 24.42 12.36 -2.75
N LEU A 416 24.66 13.34 -1.88
CA LEU A 416 25.99 13.63 -1.34
C LEU A 416 26.53 12.46 -0.49
N THR A 417 25.65 11.72 0.19
CA THR A 417 26.01 10.50 0.92
C THR A 417 26.52 9.42 -0.03
N ILE A 418 25.78 9.15 -1.12
CA ILE A 418 26.16 8.14 -2.12
C ILE A 418 27.43 8.56 -2.88
N ASN A 419 27.60 9.85 -3.14
CA ASN A 419 28.78 10.38 -3.82
C ASN A 419 30.00 10.55 -2.88
N HIS A 420 29.88 10.16 -1.61
CA HIS A 420 30.92 10.28 -0.59
C HIS A 420 31.48 11.72 -0.43
N ASP A 421 30.67 12.74 -0.74
CA ASP A 421 31.04 14.15 -0.57
C ASP A 421 30.73 14.58 0.87
N HIS A 422 31.58 14.15 1.79
CA HIS A 422 31.37 14.34 3.23
C HIS A 422 31.30 15.81 3.65
N GLU A 423 32.06 16.71 3.00
CA GLU A 423 32.09 18.13 3.36
C GLU A 423 30.77 18.84 3.02
N ARG A 424 30.27 18.69 1.78
CA ARG A 424 28.98 19.26 1.40
C ARG A 424 27.83 18.58 2.12
N ASN A 425 27.93 17.27 2.36
CA ASN A 425 26.94 16.53 3.13
C ASN A 425 26.80 17.08 4.56
N LEU A 426 27.93 17.25 5.26
CA LEU A 426 27.95 17.82 6.61
C LEU A 426 27.30 19.20 6.66
N LYS A 427 27.59 20.06 5.67
CA LYS A 427 26.97 21.39 5.54
C LYS A 427 25.44 21.29 5.48
N TRP A 428 24.90 20.47 4.58
CA TRP A 428 23.45 20.41 4.37
C TRP A 428 22.72 19.64 5.48
N GLN A 429 23.35 18.61 6.06
CA GLN A 429 22.84 17.97 7.29
C GLN A 429 22.73 18.98 8.44
N LEU A 430 23.71 19.88 8.58
CA LEU A 430 23.66 20.93 9.59
C LEU A 430 22.54 21.94 9.32
N VAL A 431 22.32 22.33 8.06
CA VAL A 431 21.19 23.20 7.68
C VAL A 431 19.87 22.52 8.05
N ARG A 432 19.63 21.27 7.60
CA ARG A 432 18.44 20.48 7.92
C ARG A 432 18.22 20.36 9.44
N MET A 433 19.27 20.09 10.20
CA MET A 433 19.20 20.01 11.66
C MET A 433 18.79 21.33 12.34
N ASN A 434 19.20 22.48 11.79
CA ASN A 434 18.82 23.79 12.33
C ASN A 434 17.38 24.17 11.97
N GLU A 435 16.94 23.85 10.75
CA GLU A 435 15.59 24.18 10.25
C GLU A 435 14.52 23.26 10.86
N ARG A 436 14.82 21.97 10.97
CA ARG A 436 13.91 20.96 11.49
C ARG A 436 14.65 19.97 12.42
N PRO A 437 14.88 20.34 13.69
CA PRO A 437 15.52 19.45 14.65
C PRO A 437 14.80 18.10 14.80
N ASP A 438 15.53 16.99 14.61
CA ASP A 438 15.06 15.62 14.77
C ASP A 438 16.23 14.76 15.26
N ILE A 439 15.96 13.75 16.10
CA ILE A 439 17.01 12.86 16.62
C ILE A 439 17.70 12.07 15.50
N ARG A 440 16.98 11.65 14.46
CA ARG A 440 17.57 10.94 13.32
C ARG A 440 18.63 11.80 12.64
N TYR A 441 18.33 13.09 12.45
CA TYR A 441 19.25 14.05 11.85
C TYR A 441 20.47 14.32 12.74
N TYR A 442 20.31 14.33 14.06
CA TYR A 442 21.44 14.41 14.98
C TYR A 442 22.40 13.24 14.83
N VAL A 443 21.87 12.01 14.76
CA VAL A 443 22.68 10.79 14.63
C VAL A 443 23.44 10.77 13.31
N GLU A 444 22.77 11.09 12.20
CA GLU A 444 23.39 11.19 10.88
C GLU A 444 24.47 12.28 10.83
N LEU A 445 24.15 13.48 11.33
CA LEU A 445 25.08 14.60 11.41
C LEU A 445 26.32 14.27 12.24
N LYS A 446 26.13 13.62 13.39
CA LYS A 446 27.22 13.17 14.26
C LYS A 446 28.15 12.20 13.52
N ALA A 447 27.59 11.20 12.85
CA ALA A 447 28.40 10.23 12.11
C ALA A 447 29.26 10.89 11.03
N THR A 448 28.66 11.78 10.22
CA THR A 448 29.40 12.53 9.18
C THR A 448 30.46 13.45 9.79
N ALA A 449 30.13 14.18 10.86
CA ALA A 449 31.05 15.09 11.53
C ALA A 449 32.23 14.36 12.19
N GLN A 450 32.00 13.16 12.74
CA GLN A 450 33.04 12.30 13.30
C GLN A 450 33.99 11.78 12.23
N ALA A 451 33.46 11.37 11.07
CA ALA A 451 34.29 10.95 9.93
C ALA A 451 35.22 12.08 9.45
N LEU A 452 34.78 13.34 9.57
CA LEU A 452 35.57 14.53 9.24
C LEU A 452 36.43 15.08 10.39
N GLY A 453 36.37 14.49 11.59
CA GLY A 453 37.10 14.98 12.76
C GLY A 453 36.61 16.32 13.33
N ASN A 454 35.41 16.78 12.95
CA ASN A 454 34.86 18.09 13.33
C ASN A 454 33.86 18.03 14.48
N TRP A 455 33.45 16.82 14.92
CA TRP A 455 32.36 16.64 15.88
C TRP A 455 32.58 17.38 17.21
N ASP A 456 33.77 17.26 17.81
CA ASP A 456 34.06 17.84 19.12
C ASP A 456 34.01 19.37 19.10
N ILE A 457 34.28 19.99 17.95
CA ILE A 457 34.20 21.44 17.75
C ILE A 457 32.74 21.87 17.52
N MET A 458 31.99 21.10 16.73
CA MET A 458 30.62 21.48 16.33
C MET A 458 29.56 21.22 17.40
N ARG A 459 29.71 20.14 18.17
CA ARG A 459 28.71 19.67 19.12
C ARG A 459 28.28 20.75 20.14
N PRO A 460 29.19 21.48 20.81
CA PRO A 460 28.80 22.47 21.81
C PRO A 460 27.88 23.57 21.24
N ASP A 461 28.20 24.06 20.04
CA ASP A 461 27.41 25.09 19.38
C ASP A 461 26.04 24.57 18.92
N LEU A 462 25.99 23.33 18.41
CA LEU A 462 24.73 22.67 18.04
C LEU A 462 23.80 22.52 19.24
N LEU A 463 24.29 21.97 20.36
CA LEU A 463 23.49 21.78 21.58
C LEU A 463 22.98 23.12 22.13
N LYS A 464 23.84 24.16 22.13
CA LYS A 464 23.45 25.50 22.56
C LYS A 464 22.38 26.14 21.67
N LYS A 465 22.39 25.86 20.36
CA LYS A 465 21.32 26.31 19.45
C LYS A 465 20.00 25.59 19.75
N LEU A 466 20.03 24.28 19.95
CA LEU A 466 18.83 23.52 20.32
C LEU A 466 18.24 24.00 21.64
N GLU A 467 19.09 24.30 22.62
CA GLU A 467 18.67 24.84 23.92
C GLU A 467 17.99 26.20 23.76
N ARG A 468 18.59 27.12 22.98
CA ARG A 468 17.99 28.43 22.68
C ARG A 468 16.67 28.32 21.92
N GLY A 469 16.54 27.33 21.04
CA GLY A 469 15.31 27.02 20.31
C GLY A 469 14.23 26.34 21.17
N ASN A 470 14.54 25.97 22.42
CA ASN A 470 13.70 25.16 23.31
C ASN A 470 13.39 23.74 22.77
N HIS A 471 14.27 23.17 21.95
CA HIS A 471 14.18 21.79 21.47
C HIS A 471 14.76 20.81 22.51
N TYR A 472 14.23 20.89 23.74
CA TYR A 472 14.74 20.13 24.89
C TYR A 472 14.51 18.62 24.76
N ASP A 473 13.45 18.20 24.07
CA ASP A 473 13.17 16.81 23.72
C ASP A 473 14.29 16.23 22.84
N ILE A 474 14.68 16.94 21.79
CA ILE A 474 15.79 16.55 20.91
C ILE A 474 17.13 16.57 21.66
N LEU A 475 17.35 17.56 22.53
CA LEU A 475 18.54 17.60 23.40
C LEU A 475 18.64 16.37 24.31
N ILE A 476 17.54 15.97 24.93
CA ILE A 476 17.51 14.78 25.78
C ILE A 476 17.89 13.54 24.96
N TYR A 477 17.28 13.34 23.80
CA TYR A 477 17.63 12.20 22.95
C TYR A 477 19.08 12.24 22.46
N ALA A 478 19.61 13.43 22.15
CA ALA A 478 21.02 13.62 21.80
C ALA A 478 21.95 13.22 22.96
N TYR A 479 21.64 13.63 24.19
CA TYR A 479 22.40 13.25 25.37
C TYR A 479 22.29 11.75 25.67
N LEU A 480 21.10 11.16 25.54
CA LEU A 480 20.91 9.70 25.70
C LEU A 480 21.72 8.92 24.66
N HIS A 481 21.67 9.33 23.40
CA HIS A 481 22.47 8.74 22.33
C HIS A 481 23.98 8.84 22.60
N ASP A 482 24.41 9.95 23.19
CA ASP A 482 25.81 10.18 23.58
C ASP A 482 26.19 9.55 24.94
N GLN A 483 25.25 8.87 25.60
CA GLN A 483 25.41 8.29 26.94
C GLN A 483 25.74 9.32 28.04
N ASP A 484 25.36 10.58 27.83
CA ASP A 484 25.47 11.66 28.81
C ASP A 484 24.18 11.73 29.64
N TRP A 485 24.05 10.77 30.55
CA TRP A 485 22.83 10.58 31.36
C TRP A 485 22.51 11.81 32.23
N ASP A 486 23.52 12.47 32.79
CA ASP A 486 23.28 13.60 33.69
C ASP A 486 22.75 14.82 32.97
N SER A 487 23.28 15.12 31.79
CA SER A 487 22.76 16.20 30.95
C SER A 487 21.32 15.91 30.49
N ALA A 488 21.01 14.66 30.14
CA ALA A 488 19.64 14.26 29.81
C ALA A 488 18.67 14.52 30.98
N TRP A 489 19.02 14.09 32.20
CA TRP A 489 18.23 14.34 33.40
C TRP A 489 18.11 15.84 33.74
N ALA A 490 19.15 16.64 33.50
CA ALA A 490 19.14 18.07 33.78
C ALA A 490 18.19 18.86 32.86
N MET A 491 17.93 18.34 31.65
CA MET A 491 17.01 18.97 30.70
C MET A 491 15.54 18.63 30.96
N LEU A 492 15.24 17.50 31.62
CA LEU A 492 13.87 17.06 31.88
C LEU A 492 13.00 18.13 32.57
N PRO A 493 13.47 18.84 33.64
CA PRO A 493 12.81 20.01 34.25
C PRO A 493 12.31 21.07 33.27
N LYS A 494 13.01 21.28 32.15
CA LYS A 494 12.70 22.33 31.17
C LYS A 494 11.48 21.97 30.32
N ILE A 495 11.25 20.69 30.09
CA ILE A 495 10.05 20.20 29.38
C ILE A 495 8.84 20.22 30.30
N GLU A 496 9.01 20.04 31.62
CA GLU A 496 7.90 20.05 32.60
C GLU A 496 7.17 21.38 32.72
N SER A 497 7.85 22.46 32.34
CA SER A 497 7.36 23.83 32.46
C SER A 497 6.40 24.29 31.34
N LYS A 498 6.23 23.50 30.26
CA LYS A 498 5.31 23.78 29.15
C LYS A 498 4.43 22.56 28.93
N PRO A 499 3.09 22.66 28.83
CA PRO A 499 2.27 21.47 28.63
C PRO A 499 2.02 21.22 27.13
N PRO A 500 2.69 20.25 26.48
CA PRO A 500 2.07 19.47 25.43
C PRO A 500 1.48 18.19 26.02
N ASN A 501 0.69 17.49 25.21
CA ASN A 501 -0.08 16.28 25.53
C ASN A 501 0.57 15.39 26.61
N ARG A 502 -0.13 15.14 27.72
CA ARG A 502 0.33 14.35 28.89
C ARG A 502 1.01 13.03 28.52
N TYR A 503 0.61 12.43 27.39
CA TYR A 503 1.13 11.18 26.83
C TYR A 503 2.56 11.27 26.26
N GLN A 504 2.95 12.37 25.58
CA GLN A 504 4.33 12.55 25.08
C GLN A 504 5.31 12.71 26.25
N TRP A 505 4.83 13.41 27.27
CA TRP A 505 5.54 13.65 28.50
C TRP A 505 5.84 12.38 29.29
N MET A 506 4.86 11.48 29.30
CA MET A 506 4.98 10.18 29.93
C MET A 506 5.85 9.17 29.14
N ALA A 507 6.27 9.49 27.92
CA ALA A 507 7.19 8.63 27.19
C ALA A 507 8.65 8.95 27.54
N LEU A 508 8.99 10.23 27.77
CA LEU A 508 10.37 10.69 27.79
C LEU A 508 11.08 10.51 29.14
N ASP A 509 10.41 10.80 30.25
CA ASP A 509 10.97 10.54 31.60
C ASP A 509 11.25 9.05 31.81
N PHE A 510 10.34 8.19 31.35
CA PHE A 510 10.50 6.75 31.41
C PHE A 510 11.63 6.26 30.50
N GLU A 511 11.76 6.81 29.29
CA GLU A 511 12.84 6.43 28.38
C GLU A 511 14.22 6.81 28.96
N ILE A 512 14.36 8.00 29.54
CA ILE A 512 15.59 8.40 30.24
C ILE A 512 15.88 7.41 31.39
N ALA A 513 14.87 7.11 32.21
CA ALA A 513 15.03 6.17 33.32
C ALA A 513 15.43 4.77 32.83
N LYS A 514 14.81 4.29 31.75
CA LYS A 514 15.08 2.98 31.16
C LYS A 514 16.47 2.85 30.57
N GLN A 515 17.01 3.90 29.96
CA GLN A 515 18.37 3.88 29.43
C GLN A 515 19.43 4.12 30.52
N SER A 516 19.09 4.87 31.58
CA SER A 516 20.06 5.28 32.59
C SER A 516 20.00 4.53 33.93
N TYR A 517 19.07 3.59 34.16
CA TYR A 517 18.87 2.99 35.50
C TYR A 517 20.11 2.30 36.07
N ILE A 518 21.03 1.79 35.24
CA ILE A 518 22.29 1.19 35.70
C ILE A 518 23.26 2.27 36.21
N ALA A 519 23.31 3.41 35.53
CA ALA A 519 24.24 4.50 35.84
C ALA A 519 23.69 5.48 36.89
N ARG A 520 22.37 5.69 36.92
CA ARG A 520 21.65 6.63 37.80
C ARG A 520 20.42 5.97 38.43
N PRO A 521 20.60 4.87 39.19
CA PRO A 521 19.49 4.13 39.80
C PRO A 521 18.62 5.01 40.72
N GLU A 522 19.23 5.96 41.43
CA GLU A 522 18.55 6.89 42.34
C GLU A 522 17.57 7.82 41.62
N LYS A 523 17.89 8.25 40.39
CA LYS A 523 17.00 9.09 39.56
C LYS A 523 15.93 8.26 38.87
N ALA A 524 16.25 7.03 38.44
CA ALA A 524 15.32 6.14 37.77
C ALA A 524 14.24 5.57 38.71
N LEU A 525 14.58 5.29 39.97
CA LEU A 525 13.70 4.67 40.97
C LEU A 525 12.29 5.31 41.05
N PRO A 526 12.13 6.63 41.31
CA PRO A 526 10.81 7.26 41.43
C PRO A 526 10.02 7.23 40.12
N VAL A 527 10.70 7.27 38.97
CA VAL A 527 10.06 7.18 37.65
C VAL A 527 9.48 5.78 37.45
N TYR A 528 10.26 4.73 37.69
CA TYR A 528 9.75 3.35 37.61
C TYR A 528 8.54 3.12 38.53
N GLN A 529 8.58 3.64 39.76
CA GLN A 529 7.44 3.55 40.69
C GLN A 529 6.17 4.25 40.14
N LYS A 530 6.34 5.41 39.49
CA LYS A 530 5.25 6.15 38.81
C LYS A 530 4.63 5.32 37.69
N TYR A 531 5.43 4.72 36.79
CA TYR A 531 4.92 3.93 35.66
C TYR A 531 4.23 2.64 36.07
N VAL A 532 4.72 1.95 37.10
CA VAL A 532 4.01 0.78 37.67
C VAL A 532 2.57 1.16 38.03
N ARG A 533 2.38 2.29 38.72
CA ARG A 533 1.05 2.75 39.15
C ARG A 533 0.17 3.16 37.96
N ILE A 534 0.74 3.80 36.93
CA ILE A 534 0.03 4.16 35.69
C ILE A 534 -0.51 2.90 35.01
N HIS A 535 0.33 1.91 34.73
CA HIS A 535 -0.10 0.68 34.05
C HIS A 535 -1.13 -0.11 34.86
N ILE A 536 -1.05 -0.10 36.20
CA ILE A 536 -2.09 -0.71 37.05
C ILE A 536 -3.42 0.06 36.92
N SER A 537 -3.39 1.38 36.75
CA SER A 537 -4.59 2.21 36.64
C SER A 537 -5.40 2.00 35.35
N GLU A 538 -4.79 1.45 34.30
CA GLU A 538 -5.44 1.18 33.00
C GLU A 538 -6.40 -0.03 33.02
N ARG A 539 -6.41 -0.80 34.12
CA ARG A 539 -7.41 -1.83 34.46
C ARG A 539 -7.69 -2.88 33.36
N ASN A 540 -6.67 -3.27 32.61
CA ASN A 540 -6.74 -4.37 31.67
C ASN A 540 -5.56 -5.33 31.87
N ARG A 541 -5.69 -6.56 31.36
CA ARG A 541 -4.70 -7.62 31.63
C ARG A 541 -3.35 -7.35 30.95
N GLN A 542 -3.35 -6.67 29.80
CA GLN A 542 -2.12 -6.33 29.09
C GLN A 542 -1.28 -5.35 29.92
N SER A 543 -1.89 -4.26 30.40
CA SER A 543 -1.20 -3.28 31.23
C SER A 543 -0.72 -3.85 32.56
N TYR A 544 -1.42 -4.85 33.13
CA TYR A 544 -0.91 -5.57 34.31
C TYR A 544 0.36 -6.37 34.00
N ALA A 545 0.44 -7.03 32.85
CA ALA A 545 1.66 -7.72 32.44
C ALA A 545 2.83 -6.73 32.27
N GLU A 546 2.59 -5.58 31.65
CA GLU A 546 3.57 -4.49 31.52
C GLU A 546 4.01 -3.97 32.89
N ALA A 547 3.09 -3.72 33.82
CA ALA A 547 3.42 -3.32 35.19
C ALA A 547 4.34 -4.33 35.89
N THR A 548 4.11 -5.64 35.72
CA THR A 548 4.99 -6.66 36.31
C THR A 548 6.37 -6.71 35.65
N ALA A 549 6.49 -6.39 34.36
CA ALA A 549 7.78 -6.27 33.71
C ALA A 549 8.58 -5.10 34.29
N ILE A 550 7.94 -3.94 34.49
CA ILE A 550 8.55 -2.75 35.10
C ILE A 550 8.96 -3.04 36.55
N LEU A 551 8.14 -3.76 37.32
CA LEU A 551 8.45 -4.16 38.70
C LEU A 551 9.69 -5.06 38.81
N LYS A 552 9.95 -5.93 37.81
CA LYS A 552 11.19 -6.73 37.80
C LYS A 552 12.42 -5.85 37.71
N THR A 553 12.41 -4.87 36.81
CA THR A 553 13.51 -3.90 36.69
C THR A 553 13.63 -3.06 37.95
N LEU A 554 12.50 -2.64 38.53
CA LEU A 554 12.47 -1.88 39.78
C LEU A 554 13.13 -2.65 40.93
N ARG A 555 12.90 -3.96 41.05
CA ARG A 555 13.60 -4.81 42.02
C ARG A 555 15.11 -4.82 41.82
N GLU A 556 15.58 -4.83 40.57
CA GLU A 556 17.01 -4.75 40.29
C GLU A 556 17.59 -3.37 40.64
N ILE A 557 16.84 -2.28 40.43
CA ILE A 557 17.24 -0.93 40.88
C ILE A 557 17.40 -0.89 42.41
N TYR A 558 16.43 -1.41 43.17
CA TYR A 558 16.54 -1.51 44.63
C TYR A 558 17.75 -2.31 45.10
N LYS A 559 18.08 -3.41 44.42
CA LYS A 559 19.29 -4.19 44.72
C LYS A 559 20.57 -3.40 44.43
N GLN A 560 20.61 -2.62 43.33
CA GLN A 560 21.76 -1.77 43.01
C GLN A 560 21.97 -0.67 44.06
N LEU A 561 20.90 -0.20 44.68
CA LEU A 561 20.92 0.78 45.77
C LEU A 561 21.14 0.15 47.16
N ASP A 562 21.30 -1.17 47.25
CA ASP A 562 21.40 -1.93 48.52
C ASP A 562 20.18 -1.75 49.45
N ASP A 563 19.00 -1.48 48.90
CA ASP A 563 17.75 -1.22 49.62
C ASP A 563 16.73 -2.37 49.42
N ILE A 564 17.08 -3.55 49.95
CA ILE A 564 16.24 -4.75 49.88
C ILE A 564 14.98 -4.59 50.74
N GLU A 565 15.10 -3.91 51.89
CA GLU A 565 13.97 -3.66 52.79
C GLU A 565 12.94 -2.73 52.15
N GLY A 566 13.38 -1.66 51.46
CA GLY A 566 12.52 -0.77 50.70
C GLY A 566 11.79 -1.46 49.57
N TRP A 567 12.44 -2.40 48.85
CA TRP A 567 11.75 -3.25 47.87
C TRP A 567 10.63 -4.09 48.51
N GLN A 568 10.91 -4.75 49.64
CA GLN A 568 9.91 -5.58 50.34
C GLN A 568 8.74 -4.74 50.82
N HIS A 569 9.00 -3.53 51.32
CA HIS A 569 7.97 -2.60 51.71
C HIS A 569 7.10 -2.21 50.50
N TYR A 570 7.72 -1.73 49.42
CA TYR A 570 7.02 -1.25 48.22
C TYR A 570 6.14 -2.33 47.56
N ILE A 571 6.63 -3.56 47.40
CA ILE A 571 5.85 -4.62 46.77
C ILE A 571 4.67 -5.06 47.64
N ASN A 572 4.83 -5.05 48.98
CA ASN A 572 3.75 -5.39 49.92
C ASN A 572 2.71 -4.28 49.99
N GLU A 573 3.11 -3.01 49.89
CA GLU A 573 2.19 -1.88 49.74
C GLU A 573 1.34 -2.02 48.47
N LEU A 574 1.96 -2.27 47.32
CA LEU A 574 1.24 -2.47 46.05
C LEU A 574 0.25 -3.65 46.12
N ARG A 575 0.66 -4.78 46.70
CA ARG A 575 -0.23 -5.93 46.90
C ARG A 575 -1.44 -5.58 47.78
N THR A 576 -1.22 -4.79 48.83
CA THR A 576 -2.27 -4.39 49.78
C THR A 576 -3.23 -3.39 49.13
N GLU A 577 -2.70 -2.37 48.46
CA GLU A 577 -3.45 -1.31 47.79
C GLU A 577 -4.33 -1.87 46.67
N PHE A 578 -3.77 -2.77 45.85
CA PHE A 578 -4.46 -3.36 44.69
C PHE A 578 -4.98 -4.78 44.96
N ARG A 579 -5.27 -5.14 46.22
CA ARG A 579 -5.73 -6.49 46.62
C ARG A 579 -7.00 -6.94 45.90
N LYS A 580 -7.88 -6.01 45.52
CA LYS A 580 -9.16 -6.29 44.83
C LYS A 580 -9.00 -6.56 43.32
N LEU A 581 -7.82 -6.32 42.74
CA LEU A 581 -7.54 -6.55 41.32
C LEU A 581 -6.97 -7.96 41.12
N SER A 582 -7.85 -8.97 41.11
CA SER A 582 -7.45 -10.40 41.04
C SER A 582 -6.57 -10.73 39.83
N ALA A 583 -6.84 -10.13 38.68
CA ALA A 583 -6.02 -10.30 37.48
C ALA A 583 -4.60 -9.74 37.63
N PHE A 584 -4.42 -8.62 38.35
CA PHE A 584 -3.10 -8.07 38.65
C PHE A 584 -2.33 -8.95 39.65
N GLN A 585 -3.01 -9.48 40.67
CA GLN A 585 -2.41 -10.41 41.64
C GLN A 585 -1.95 -11.73 41.00
N ASP A 586 -2.71 -12.22 40.01
CA ASP A 586 -2.33 -13.37 39.18
C ASP A 586 -1.05 -13.07 38.38
N GLU A 587 -0.94 -11.91 37.74
CA GLU A 587 0.29 -11.52 37.01
C GLU A 587 1.49 -11.34 37.95
N LEU A 588 1.33 -10.76 39.15
CA LEU A 588 2.41 -10.67 40.15
C LEU A 588 2.94 -12.07 40.55
N SER A 589 2.01 -13.00 40.80
CA SER A 589 2.34 -14.38 41.18
C SER A 589 3.11 -15.09 40.07
N LYS A 590 2.66 -14.97 38.81
CA LYS A 590 3.36 -15.51 37.63
C LYS A 590 4.75 -14.90 37.47
N ALA A 591 4.89 -13.61 37.74
CA ALA A 591 6.15 -12.88 37.64
C ALA A 591 7.16 -13.21 38.76
N LYS A 592 6.75 -13.98 39.79
CA LYS A 592 7.55 -14.28 41.00
C LYS A 592 7.98 -13.00 41.73
N LEU A 593 7.06 -12.04 41.81
CA LEU A 593 7.22 -10.76 42.50
C LEU A 593 6.37 -10.74 43.75
#